data_AF-A0A9E5GE80-F1
#
_entry.id   AF-A0A9E5GE80-F1
#
_cell.length_a   1.000
_cell.length_b   1.000
_cell.length_c   1.000
_cell.angle_alpha   90.00
_cell.angle_beta   90.00
_cell.angle_gamma   90.00
#
_symmetry.space_group_name_H-M   'P 1'
#
loop_
_entity.id
_entity.type
_entity.pdbx_description
1 polymer ?
#
loop_
_entity_poly.entity_id
_entity_poly.type
_entity_poly.pdbx_seq_one_letter_code
_entity_poly.pdbx_strand_id
1 'polypeptide(L)'
;MKYFTSIIILTISLIISCNLPNEEVCHLFDQVDCRPPVLTNIETIGAQTVLLTFNEPIDGNLVSLTCPQNSIRSRMVHNQQVTLALDHPIALSEAQTIEGSVRDLRGNSTYFSINVWAKNEHMPTLLINEFSTKGNETHPDRVELVATSRGNIAGVTLYAGTKDEWTDRIILPDRWVERGTYLVINFSEGALEEGNLKSELQTGLGSNNGCLSLAKNPQHSSTLLDAVVWGNHSTSTYDGFGSKALKDSVNSLYQQGHWESNSCNGSIDSTNSTATRSFCRDSLRDTNSHAEWYICATKAATFGYANSVLRHI
;
A
#
# COMPACT_ATOMS: atom_id res chain seq x y z
N MET A 1 41.00 -10.66 79.48
CA MET A 1 41.24 -11.78 78.55
C MET A 1 39.97 -12.49 78.06
N LYS A 2 38.91 -12.73 78.87
CA LYS A 2 37.70 -13.46 78.42
C LYS A 2 36.90 -12.79 77.27
N TYR A 3 36.88 -11.46 77.18
CA TYR A 3 36.14 -10.75 76.13
C TYR A 3 36.84 -10.73 74.77
N PHE A 4 38.17 -10.88 74.75
CA PHE A 4 38.96 -10.83 73.51
C PHE A 4 38.79 -12.12 72.69
N THR A 5 38.75 -13.27 73.37
CA THR A 5 38.48 -14.57 72.74
C THR A 5 37.06 -14.68 72.20
N SER A 6 36.06 -14.12 72.90
CA SER A 6 34.67 -14.11 72.43
C SER A 6 34.46 -13.25 71.19
N ILE A 7 35.17 -12.11 71.07
CA ILE A 7 35.11 -11.25 69.88
C ILE A 7 35.75 -11.93 68.66
N ILE A 8 36.85 -12.66 68.86
CA ILE A 8 37.52 -13.41 67.78
C ILE A 8 36.64 -14.55 67.26
N ILE A 9 35.96 -15.27 68.16
CA ILE A 9 35.07 -16.37 67.76
C ILE A 9 33.82 -15.84 67.02
N LEU A 10 33.28 -14.68 67.42
CA LEU A 10 32.15 -14.03 66.75
C LEU A 10 32.54 -13.46 65.36
N THR A 11 33.77 -12.96 65.20
CA THR A 11 34.27 -12.47 63.90
C THR A 11 34.61 -13.62 62.95
N ILE A 12 35.13 -14.75 63.43
CA ILE A 12 35.39 -15.93 62.58
C ILE A 12 34.08 -16.56 62.09
N SER A 13 33.02 -16.57 62.91
CA SER A 13 31.72 -17.14 62.52
C SER A 13 30.93 -16.27 61.52
N LEU A 14 31.21 -14.95 61.44
CA LEU A 14 30.67 -14.06 60.39
C LEU A 14 31.32 -14.26 59.01
N ILE A 15 32.52 -14.84 58.94
CA ILE A 15 33.28 -15.01 57.68
C ILE A 15 32.94 -16.35 57.00
N ILE A 16 32.19 -17.23 57.66
CA ILE A 16 31.77 -18.55 57.12
C ILE A 16 30.32 -18.50 56.60
N SER A 17 29.72 -17.31 56.43
CA SER A 17 28.51 -17.20 55.61
C SER A 17 28.83 -17.66 54.20
N CYS A 18 28.24 -18.79 53.81
CA CYS A 18 28.35 -19.36 52.48
C CYS A 18 28.04 -18.27 51.45
N ASN A 19 29.06 -17.85 50.70
CA ASN A 19 28.82 -17.34 49.36
C ASN A 19 28.22 -18.51 48.58
N LEU A 20 26.89 -18.58 48.51
CA LEU A 20 26.26 -19.23 47.37
C LEU A 20 26.85 -18.53 46.15
N PRO A 21 27.51 -19.24 45.22
CA PRO A 21 27.84 -18.63 43.95
C PRO A 21 26.53 -18.05 43.43
N ASN A 22 26.54 -16.76 43.08
CA ASN A 22 25.44 -16.18 42.31
C ASN A 22 25.12 -17.21 41.23
N GLU A 23 23.89 -17.72 41.21
CA GLU A 23 23.40 -18.42 40.03
C GLU A 23 23.45 -17.36 38.93
N GLU A 24 24.57 -17.33 38.19
CA GLU A 24 24.59 -16.71 36.88
C GLU A 24 23.45 -17.41 36.16
N VAL A 25 22.35 -16.67 35.94
CA VAL A 25 21.27 -17.10 35.08
C VAL A 25 21.97 -17.45 33.78
N CYS A 26 22.15 -18.75 33.55
CA CYS A 26 22.86 -19.21 32.38
C CYS A 26 21.97 -18.78 31.22
N HIS A 27 22.44 -17.79 30.48
CA HIS A 27 21.75 -17.27 29.32
C HIS A 27 21.82 -18.31 28.20
N LEU A 28 21.07 -19.40 28.37
CA LEU A 28 21.02 -20.57 27.48
C LEU A 28 20.64 -20.17 26.03
N PHE A 29 20.05 -18.99 25.86
CA PHE A 29 19.56 -18.47 24.59
C PHE A 29 20.37 -17.30 24.02
N ASP A 30 21.38 -16.76 24.73
CA ASP A 30 22.14 -15.60 24.22
C ASP A 30 22.97 -15.92 22.97
N GLN A 31 23.16 -17.20 22.65
CA GLN A 31 23.85 -17.66 21.42
C GLN A 31 22.93 -18.38 20.42
N VAL A 32 21.63 -18.46 20.70
CA VAL A 32 20.68 -19.18 19.85
C VAL A 32 19.68 -18.19 19.27
N ASP A 33 19.65 -18.05 17.93
CA ASP A 33 18.59 -17.30 17.28
C ASP A 33 17.25 -17.97 17.55
N CYS A 34 16.40 -17.25 18.27
CA CYS A 34 15.03 -17.64 18.63
C CYS A 34 14.00 -16.83 17.83
N ARG A 35 14.42 -16.05 16.83
CA ARG A 35 13.52 -15.27 16.00
C ARG A 35 13.01 -16.14 14.86
N PRO A 36 11.71 -16.09 14.56
CA PRO A 36 11.15 -16.85 13.45
C PRO A 36 11.42 -16.15 12.10
N PRO A 37 11.39 -16.90 10.99
CA PRO A 37 11.65 -16.37 9.66
C PRO A 37 10.60 -15.36 9.26
N VAL A 38 11.03 -14.19 8.81
CA VAL A 38 10.16 -13.10 8.38
C VAL A 38 10.03 -13.11 6.88
N LEU A 39 8.80 -13.14 6.37
CA LEU A 39 8.52 -12.96 4.95
C LEU A 39 8.81 -11.50 4.57
N THR A 40 9.77 -11.30 3.67
CA THR A 40 10.25 -9.96 3.27
C THR A 40 9.74 -9.54 1.90
N ASN A 41 9.49 -10.49 0.99
CA ASN A 41 8.99 -10.17 -0.34
C ASN A 41 8.09 -11.27 -0.91
N ILE A 42 7.14 -10.86 -1.73
CA ILE A 42 6.20 -11.71 -2.47
C ILE A 42 6.17 -11.20 -3.90
N GLU A 43 6.52 -12.07 -4.86
CA GLU A 43 6.59 -11.73 -6.27
C GLU A 43 5.95 -12.81 -7.14
N THR A 44 5.14 -12.41 -8.11
CA THR A 44 4.61 -13.32 -9.13
C THR A 44 5.49 -13.22 -10.38
N ILE A 45 6.34 -14.23 -10.59
CA ILE A 45 7.34 -14.24 -11.68
C ILE A 45 6.72 -14.69 -13.00
N GLY A 46 5.66 -15.50 -12.94
CA GLY A 46 4.92 -15.95 -14.11
C GLY A 46 3.46 -16.20 -13.78
N ALA A 47 2.64 -16.48 -14.78
CA ALA A 47 1.19 -16.63 -14.61
C ALA A 47 0.78 -17.69 -13.56
N GLN A 48 1.64 -18.68 -13.30
CA GLN A 48 1.44 -19.78 -12.35
C GLN A 48 2.54 -19.86 -11.30
N THR A 49 3.45 -18.89 -11.23
CA THR A 49 4.67 -19.01 -10.41
C THR A 49 4.79 -17.86 -9.43
N VAL A 50 4.84 -18.20 -8.15
CA VAL A 50 4.98 -17.26 -7.04
C VAL A 50 6.30 -17.51 -6.32
N LEU A 51 7.04 -16.46 -6.05
CA LEU A 51 8.25 -16.45 -5.24
C LEU A 51 7.98 -15.77 -3.91
N LEU A 52 8.27 -16.47 -2.82
CA LEU A 52 8.29 -15.96 -1.47
C LEU A 52 9.76 -15.85 -1.03
N THR A 53 10.15 -14.70 -0.49
CA THR A 53 11.51 -14.47 0.03
C THR A 53 11.44 -14.18 1.52
N PHE A 54 12.30 -14.86 2.28
CA PHE A 54 12.44 -14.69 3.72
C PHE A 54 13.76 -13.99 4.07
N ASN A 55 13.88 -13.50 5.30
CA ASN A 55 15.10 -12.88 5.81
C ASN A 55 16.21 -13.89 6.17
N GLU A 56 15.90 -15.19 6.21
CA GLU A 56 16.83 -16.24 6.59
C GLU A 56 16.54 -17.58 5.85
N PRO A 57 17.47 -18.55 5.87
CA PRO A 57 17.30 -19.82 5.18
C PRO A 57 16.16 -20.68 5.75
N ILE A 58 15.41 -21.32 4.87
CA ILE A 58 14.24 -22.15 5.20
C ILE A 58 14.58 -23.64 5.03
N ASP A 59 14.15 -24.47 5.97
CA ASP A 59 14.19 -25.93 5.83
C ASP A 59 13.10 -26.39 4.85
N GLY A 60 13.51 -26.85 3.67
CA GLY A 60 12.59 -27.30 2.62
C GLY A 60 11.71 -28.49 2.99
N ASN A 61 12.10 -29.29 3.98
CA ASN A 61 11.29 -30.41 4.47
C ASN A 61 10.13 -29.96 5.37
N LEU A 62 10.22 -28.74 5.93
CA LEU A 62 9.30 -28.20 6.93
C LEU A 62 8.55 -26.97 6.39
N VAL A 63 8.22 -27.03 5.09
CA VAL A 63 7.34 -26.08 4.42
C VAL A 63 6.00 -26.75 4.13
N SER A 64 4.94 -26.18 4.68
CA SER A 64 3.55 -26.60 4.45
C SER A 64 2.77 -25.43 3.87
N LEU A 65 2.22 -25.59 2.67
CA LEU A 65 1.54 -24.50 1.96
C LEU A 65 0.25 -25.00 1.32
N THR A 66 -0.76 -24.14 1.33
CA THR A 66 -2.07 -24.37 0.72
C THR A 66 -2.51 -23.11 0.00
N CYS A 67 -3.28 -23.28 -1.08
CA CYS A 67 -3.92 -22.17 -1.79
C CYS A 67 -5.40 -22.52 -1.95
N PRO A 68 -6.32 -22.00 -1.12
CA PRO A 68 -7.72 -22.44 -1.11
C PRO A 68 -8.44 -22.29 -2.46
N GLN A 69 -8.07 -21.29 -3.24
CA GLN A 69 -8.68 -20.98 -4.55
C GLN A 69 -7.99 -21.68 -5.74
N ASN A 70 -6.91 -22.42 -5.50
CA ASN A 70 -6.11 -23.09 -6.54
C ASN A 70 -5.50 -24.39 -5.99
N SER A 71 -4.48 -24.93 -6.63
CA SER A 71 -3.71 -26.06 -6.11
C SER A 71 -2.23 -25.83 -6.35
N ILE A 72 -1.40 -26.19 -5.37
CA ILE A 72 0.05 -26.07 -5.45
C ILE A 72 0.59 -27.36 -6.06
N ARG A 73 0.97 -27.30 -7.34
CA ARG A 73 1.54 -28.43 -8.09
C ARG A 73 2.89 -28.86 -7.53
N SER A 74 3.74 -27.88 -7.26
CA SER A 74 5.06 -28.10 -6.71
C SER A 74 5.56 -26.90 -5.93
N ARG A 75 6.51 -27.18 -5.04
CA ARG A 75 7.27 -26.17 -4.30
C ARG A 75 8.75 -26.49 -4.41
N MET A 76 9.57 -25.45 -4.51
CA MET A 76 11.02 -25.55 -4.47
C MET A 76 11.54 -24.59 -3.41
N VAL A 77 12.44 -25.06 -2.57
CA VAL A 77 13.09 -24.24 -1.55
C VAL A 77 14.56 -24.14 -1.89
N HIS A 78 15.05 -22.91 -1.98
CA HIS A 78 16.45 -22.63 -2.23
C HIS A 78 16.91 -21.52 -1.28
N ASN A 79 17.68 -21.90 -0.26
CA ASN A 79 18.13 -21.01 0.79
C ASN A 79 16.94 -20.28 1.46
N GLN A 80 16.84 -18.95 1.30
CA GLN A 80 15.79 -18.11 1.87
C GLN A 80 14.55 -17.95 0.96
N GLN A 81 14.50 -18.65 -0.17
CA GLN A 81 13.46 -18.50 -1.19
C GLN A 81 12.59 -19.75 -1.30
N VAL A 82 11.28 -19.55 -1.38
CA VAL A 82 10.29 -20.59 -1.64
C VAL A 82 9.56 -20.25 -2.93
N THR A 83 9.76 -21.04 -3.97
CA THR A 83 9.07 -20.91 -5.26
C THR A 83 7.92 -21.91 -5.35
N LEU A 84 6.74 -21.42 -5.73
CA LEU A 84 5.51 -22.20 -5.84
C LEU A 84 5.05 -22.22 -7.28
N ALA A 85 4.72 -23.41 -7.77
CA ALA A 85 4.02 -23.59 -9.05
C ALA A 85 2.57 -23.96 -8.76
N LEU A 86 1.65 -23.16 -9.27
CA LEU A 86 0.21 -23.35 -9.16
C LEU A 86 -0.32 -24.16 -10.33
N ASP A 87 -1.44 -24.85 -10.14
CA ASP A 87 -2.04 -25.66 -11.20
C ASP A 87 -2.70 -24.83 -12.29
N HIS A 88 -3.38 -23.75 -11.89
CA HIS A 88 -4.03 -22.81 -12.79
C HIS A 88 -3.39 -21.42 -12.70
N PRO A 89 -3.41 -20.63 -13.80
CA PRO A 89 -2.95 -19.25 -13.77
C PRO A 89 -3.72 -18.40 -12.76
N ILE A 90 -3.04 -17.42 -12.16
CA ILE A 90 -3.69 -16.39 -11.34
C ILE A 90 -4.40 -15.41 -12.28
N ALA A 91 -5.66 -15.10 -12.01
CA ALA A 91 -6.41 -14.10 -12.78
C ALA A 91 -5.86 -12.69 -12.52
N LEU A 92 -5.87 -11.82 -13.54
CA LEU A 92 -5.21 -10.50 -13.46
C LEU A 92 -5.84 -9.53 -12.46
N SER A 93 -7.15 -9.67 -12.18
CA SER A 93 -7.90 -8.77 -11.30
C SER A 93 -8.35 -9.42 -9.99
N GLU A 94 -7.88 -10.63 -9.68
CA GLU A 94 -8.28 -11.36 -8.47
C GLU A 94 -7.06 -11.84 -7.68
N ALA A 95 -7.13 -11.69 -6.36
CA ALA A 95 -6.13 -12.25 -5.46
C ALA A 95 -6.33 -13.76 -5.30
N GLN A 96 -5.23 -14.50 -5.23
CA GLN A 96 -5.23 -15.84 -4.66
C GLN A 96 -4.58 -15.78 -3.27
N THR A 97 -5.16 -16.51 -2.32
CA THR A 97 -4.62 -16.57 -0.97
C THR A 97 -3.66 -17.74 -0.86
N ILE A 98 -2.45 -17.50 -0.37
CA ILE A 98 -1.49 -18.54 -0.01
C ILE A 98 -1.38 -18.55 1.50
N GLU A 99 -1.67 -19.70 2.08
CA GLU A 99 -1.60 -19.95 3.51
C GLU A 99 -0.53 -20.99 3.78
N GLY A 100 0.14 -20.87 4.92
CA GLY A 100 0.98 -21.95 5.37
C GLY A 100 2.00 -21.58 6.42
N SER A 101 2.97 -22.46 6.56
CA SER A 101 4.05 -22.34 7.51
C SER A 101 5.39 -22.66 6.89
N VAL A 102 6.40 -21.94 7.34
CA VAL A 102 7.80 -22.19 7.06
C VAL A 102 8.56 -22.29 8.37
N ARG A 103 9.65 -23.05 8.35
CA ARG A 103 10.56 -23.19 9.48
C ARG A 103 11.99 -22.92 9.02
N ASP A 104 12.75 -22.21 9.83
CA ASP A 104 14.18 -21.99 9.59
C ASP A 104 15.00 -23.26 9.89
N LEU A 105 16.31 -23.19 9.72
CA LEU A 105 17.22 -24.29 10.05
C LEU A 105 17.42 -24.53 11.57
N ARG A 106 16.90 -23.63 12.43
CA ARG A 106 17.04 -23.67 13.89
C ARG A 106 15.77 -24.14 14.60
N GLY A 107 14.67 -24.33 13.87
CA GLY A 107 13.39 -24.80 14.39
C GLY A 107 12.33 -23.71 14.58
N ASN A 108 12.68 -22.43 14.40
CA ASN A 108 11.73 -21.33 14.55
C ASN A 108 10.76 -21.30 13.37
N SER A 109 9.48 -21.12 13.64
CA SER A 109 8.42 -21.27 12.64
C SER A 109 7.59 -19.99 12.50
N THR A 110 7.19 -19.69 11.26
CA THR A 110 6.25 -18.61 10.94
C THR A 110 5.05 -19.18 10.23
N TYR A 111 3.86 -18.75 10.66
CA TYR A 111 2.60 -18.98 9.95
C TYR A 111 2.17 -17.68 9.28
N PHE A 112 1.66 -17.78 8.05
CA PHE A 112 1.21 -16.61 7.30
C PHE A 112 0.00 -16.95 6.42
N SER A 113 -0.77 -15.91 6.12
CA SER A 113 -1.82 -15.90 5.10
C SER A 113 -1.62 -14.61 4.30
N ILE A 114 -1.32 -14.76 3.00
CA ILE A 114 -0.96 -13.66 2.11
C ILE A 114 -1.78 -13.71 0.83
N ASN A 115 -2.06 -12.56 0.26
CA ASN A 115 -2.65 -12.46 -1.07
C ASN A 115 -1.55 -12.31 -2.11
N VAL A 116 -1.67 -13.04 -3.21
CA VAL A 116 -0.82 -12.94 -4.39
C VAL A 116 -1.65 -12.47 -5.58
N TRP A 117 -1.06 -11.59 -6.37
CA TRP A 117 -1.69 -11.00 -7.54
C TRP A 117 -0.92 -11.40 -8.79
N ALA A 118 -1.64 -11.64 -9.89
CA ALA A 118 -0.98 -11.90 -11.15
C ALA A 118 -0.23 -10.66 -11.67
N LYS A 119 0.77 -10.90 -12.50
CA LYS A 119 1.51 -9.84 -13.18
C LYS A 119 0.86 -9.52 -14.53
N ASN A 120 0.44 -8.29 -14.72
CA ASN A 120 -0.08 -7.81 -15.99
C ASN A 120 1.07 -7.30 -16.89
N GLU A 121 1.45 -8.11 -17.88
CA GLU A 121 2.54 -7.81 -18.83
C GLU A 121 2.13 -6.84 -19.96
N HIS A 122 0.84 -6.52 -20.07
CA HIS A 122 0.29 -5.70 -21.15
C HIS A 122 -0.36 -4.41 -20.63
N MET A 123 0.09 -3.93 -19.47
CA MET A 123 -0.48 -2.76 -18.83
C MET A 123 -0.24 -1.47 -19.64
N PRO A 124 -1.28 -0.65 -19.87
CA PRO A 124 -1.13 0.65 -20.51
C PRO A 124 -0.51 1.66 -19.54
N THR A 125 -0.03 2.77 -20.09
CA THR A 125 0.29 3.97 -19.33
C THR A 125 -1.01 4.70 -19.03
N LEU A 126 -1.29 4.91 -17.74
CA LEU A 126 -2.50 5.55 -17.24
C LEU A 126 -2.11 6.78 -16.43
N LEU A 127 -2.90 7.84 -16.54
CA LEU A 127 -2.79 9.05 -15.72
C LEU A 127 -4.15 9.37 -15.10
N ILE A 128 -4.15 9.90 -13.89
CA ILE A 128 -5.28 10.60 -13.28
C ILE A 128 -5.46 11.91 -14.05
N ASN A 129 -6.66 12.12 -14.62
CA ASN A 129 -6.90 13.20 -15.58
C ASN A 129 -7.87 14.27 -15.07
N GLU A 130 -8.95 13.85 -14.43
CA GLU A 130 -9.99 14.74 -13.89
C GLU A 130 -10.55 14.14 -12.59
N PHE A 131 -10.80 14.94 -11.56
CA PHE A 131 -11.48 14.44 -10.35
C PHE A 131 -12.32 15.49 -9.64
N SER A 132 -13.30 15.07 -8.85
CA SER A 132 -14.14 15.93 -8.01
C SER A 132 -14.24 15.39 -6.58
N THR A 133 -14.22 16.27 -5.58
CA THR A 133 -14.10 15.90 -4.16
C THR A 133 -15.26 16.37 -3.27
N LYS A 134 -16.15 17.21 -3.81
CA LYS A 134 -17.28 17.81 -3.08
C LYS A 134 -18.60 17.46 -3.72
N GLY A 135 -18.72 16.21 -4.15
CA GLY A 135 -19.86 15.70 -4.88
C GLY A 135 -21.15 15.72 -4.08
N ASN A 136 -22.26 15.50 -4.79
CA ASN A 136 -23.60 15.34 -4.25
C ASN A 136 -24.35 14.28 -5.07
N GLU A 137 -25.63 14.04 -4.76
CA GLU A 137 -26.45 13.03 -5.46
C GLU A 137 -26.50 13.21 -6.99
N THR A 138 -26.46 14.45 -7.47
CA THR A 138 -26.50 14.78 -8.91
C THR A 138 -25.11 14.74 -9.56
N HIS A 139 -24.08 15.12 -8.80
CA HIS A 139 -22.70 15.20 -9.24
C HIS A 139 -21.81 14.46 -8.24
N PRO A 140 -21.80 13.11 -8.28
CA PRO A 140 -21.01 12.33 -7.32
C PRO A 140 -19.52 12.61 -7.47
N ASP A 141 -18.76 12.26 -6.43
CA ASP A 141 -17.30 12.23 -6.50
C ASP A 141 -16.88 11.22 -7.56
N ARG A 142 -16.06 11.70 -8.48
CA ARG A 142 -15.57 10.93 -9.61
C ARG A 142 -14.08 11.15 -9.76
N VAL A 143 -13.41 10.11 -10.23
CA VAL A 143 -12.03 10.16 -10.68
C VAL A 143 -12.01 9.60 -12.09
N GLU A 144 -11.32 10.31 -12.97
CA GLU A 144 -11.08 9.88 -14.34
C GLU A 144 -9.63 9.48 -14.54
N LEU A 145 -9.44 8.34 -15.18
CA LEU A 145 -8.15 7.92 -15.72
C LEU A 145 -8.16 8.06 -17.24
N VAL A 146 -7.02 8.44 -17.81
CA VAL A 146 -6.80 8.46 -19.26
C VAL A 146 -5.68 7.51 -19.65
N ALA A 147 -5.94 6.66 -20.64
CA ALA A 147 -4.94 5.77 -21.22
C ALA A 147 -4.10 6.52 -22.26
N THR A 148 -2.81 6.71 -22.00
CA THR A 148 -1.88 7.37 -22.95
C THR A 148 -1.19 6.37 -23.89
N SER A 149 -1.33 5.08 -23.62
CA SER A 149 -0.97 3.97 -24.51
C SER A 149 -2.05 2.88 -24.47
N ARG A 150 -2.02 1.94 -25.43
CA ARG A 150 -2.95 0.81 -25.47
C ARG A 150 -2.51 -0.29 -24.50
N GLY A 151 -3.44 -1.06 -23.95
CA GLY A 151 -3.12 -2.18 -23.08
C GLY A 151 -4.30 -2.74 -22.31
N ASN A 152 -4.03 -3.70 -21.44
CA ASN A 152 -4.98 -4.29 -20.51
C ASN A 152 -4.89 -3.61 -19.13
N ILE A 153 -5.99 -3.09 -18.59
CA ILE A 153 -6.00 -2.39 -17.29
C ILE A 153 -6.16 -3.31 -16.08
N ALA A 154 -6.28 -4.62 -16.28
CA ALA A 154 -6.54 -5.57 -15.21
C ALA A 154 -5.57 -5.45 -14.05
N GLY A 155 -6.12 -5.43 -12.85
CA GLY A 155 -5.37 -5.42 -11.61
C GLY A 155 -4.85 -4.04 -11.22
N VAL A 156 -4.76 -3.06 -12.13
CA VAL A 156 -4.38 -1.69 -11.77
C VAL A 156 -5.33 -1.17 -10.69
N THR A 157 -4.78 -0.55 -9.66
CA THR A 157 -5.56 -0.15 -8.49
C THR A 157 -5.51 1.35 -8.30
N LEU A 158 -6.67 1.98 -8.22
CA LEU A 158 -6.80 3.39 -7.86
C LEU A 158 -7.27 3.48 -6.41
N TYR A 159 -6.55 4.23 -5.59
CA TYR A 159 -6.83 4.43 -4.17
C TYR A 159 -7.25 5.88 -3.90
N ALA A 160 -8.31 6.06 -3.10
CA ALA A 160 -8.53 7.28 -2.32
C ALA A 160 -7.58 7.25 -1.11
N GLY A 161 -6.36 7.71 -1.34
CA GLY A 161 -5.22 7.57 -0.44
C GLY A 161 -4.03 6.91 -1.12
N THR A 162 -3.29 6.12 -0.37
CA THR A 162 -2.14 5.32 -0.82
C THR A 162 -2.42 3.83 -0.66
N LYS A 163 -1.61 2.96 -1.28
CA LYS A 163 -1.69 1.51 -1.08
C LYS A 163 -1.57 1.08 0.39
N ASP A 164 -0.94 1.90 1.24
CA ASP A 164 -0.68 1.61 2.65
C ASP A 164 -1.76 2.17 3.58
N GLU A 165 -2.44 3.23 3.16
CA GLU A 165 -3.47 3.95 3.93
C GLU A 165 -4.48 4.56 2.96
N TRP A 166 -5.70 4.02 2.92
CA TRP A 166 -6.76 4.44 2.00
C TRP A 166 -8.15 4.32 2.62
N THR A 167 -9.09 5.14 2.14
CA THR A 167 -10.50 5.15 2.60
C THR A 167 -11.44 4.43 1.64
N ASP A 168 -11.09 4.41 0.35
CA ASP A 168 -11.75 3.62 -0.69
C ASP A 168 -10.76 3.28 -1.81
N ARG A 169 -11.10 2.31 -2.66
CA ARG A 169 -10.30 1.95 -3.82
C ARG A 169 -11.13 1.27 -4.90
N ILE A 170 -10.53 1.06 -6.06
CA ILE A 170 -11.03 0.12 -7.08
C ILE A 170 -9.87 -0.68 -7.65
N ILE A 171 -10.08 -1.98 -7.84
CA ILE A 171 -9.21 -2.85 -8.63
C ILE A 171 -9.83 -2.95 -10.01
N LEU A 172 -9.12 -2.47 -11.03
CA LEU A 172 -9.67 -2.40 -12.39
C LEU A 172 -9.86 -3.81 -12.96
N PRO A 173 -11.00 -4.07 -13.63
CA PRO A 173 -11.33 -5.37 -14.17
C PRO A 173 -10.48 -5.70 -15.39
N ASP A 174 -10.54 -6.96 -15.82
CA ASP A 174 -9.96 -7.37 -17.10
C ASP A 174 -10.65 -6.68 -18.28
N ARG A 175 -9.97 -5.68 -18.84
CA ARG A 175 -10.46 -4.88 -19.96
C ARG A 175 -9.30 -4.33 -20.78
N TRP A 176 -9.40 -4.52 -22.09
CA TRP A 176 -8.50 -3.85 -23.03
C TRP A 176 -8.95 -2.41 -23.30
N VAL A 177 -8.02 -1.48 -23.35
CA VAL A 177 -8.25 -0.07 -23.67
C VAL A 177 -7.29 0.40 -24.75
N GLU A 178 -7.78 1.30 -25.59
CA GLU A 178 -6.97 1.98 -26.60
C GLU A 178 -6.42 3.30 -26.05
N ARG A 179 -5.37 3.82 -26.70
CA ARG A 179 -4.87 5.17 -26.38
C ARG A 179 -5.98 6.20 -26.58
N GLY A 180 -6.14 7.10 -25.62
CA GLY A 180 -7.19 8.11 -25.58
C GLY A 180 -8.50 7.63 -24.94
N THR A 181 -8.53 6.40 -24.40
CA THR A 181 -9.68 5.94 -23.62
C THR A 181 -9.72 6.66 -22.27
N TYR A 182 -10.89 7.22 -21.94
CA TYR A 182 -11.21 7.76 -20.63
C TYR A 182 -11.99 6.72 -19.82
N LEU A 183 -11.59 6.54 -18.56
CA LEU A 183 -12.24 5.64 -17.61
C LEU A 183 -12.74 6.48 -16.45
N VAL A 184 -14.05 6.55 -16.28
CA VAL A 184 -14.66 7.31 -15.18
C VAL A 184 -15.03 6.34 -14.07
N ILE A 185 -14.60 6.66 -12.85
CA ILE A 185 -14.84 5.87 -11.64
C ILE A 185 -15.60 6.74 -10.65
N ASN A 186 -16.77 6.28 -10.22
CA ASN A 186 -17.54 6.90 -9.14
C ASN A 186 -17.01 6.45 -7.78
N PHE A 187 -16.61 7.41 -6.96
CA PHE A 187 -16.14 7.21 -5.58
C PHE A 187 -17.19 7.53 -4.52
N SER A 188 -18.30 8.19 -4.88
CA SER A 188 -19.46 8.34 -4.01
C SER A 188 -20.70 7.74 -4.66
N GLU A 189 -21.72 7.46 -3.85
CA GLU A 189 -23.08 7.21 -4.34
C GLU A 189 -23.64 8.44 -5.08
N GLY A 190 -24.60 8.21 -5.98
CA GLY A 190 -25.26 9.25 -6.77
C GLY A 190 -25.63 8.76 -8.16
N ALA A 191 -25.92 9.72 -9.05
CA ALA A 191 -26.23 9.45 -10.45
C ALA A 191 -25.06 8.70 -11.14
N LEU A 192 -25.36 7.52 -11.70
CA LEU A 192 -24.41 6.69 -12.43
C LEU A 192 -24.68 6.79 -13.92
N GLU A 193 -23.68 7.22 -14.66
CA GLU A 193 -23.70 7.18 -16.12
C GLU A 193 -23.31 5.79 -16.60
N GLU A 194 -23.86 5.38 -17.76
CA GLU A 194 -23.60 4.07 -18.34
C GLU A 194 -22.10 3.93 -18.68
N GLY A 195 -21.49 2.83 -18.24
CA GLY A 195 -20.08 2.55 -18.48
C GLY A 195 -19.11 3.06 -17.40
N ASN A 196 -19.59 3.86 -16.44
CA ASN A 196 -18.79 4.24 -15.28
C ASN A 196 -18.51 3.03 -14.38
N LEU A 197 -17.29 2.97 -13.89
CA LEU A 197 -16.88 2.02 -12.85
C LEU A 197 -17.23 2.59 -11.46
N LYS A 198 -17.17 1.73 -10.44
CA LYS A 198 -17.44 2.11 -9.05
C LYS A 198 -16.30 1.67 -8.17
N SER A 199 -15.93 2.51 -7.20
CA SER A 199 -15.10 2.08 -6.09
C SER A 199 -15.79 1.01 -5.24
N GLU A 200 -15.00 0.31 -4.42
CA GLU A 200 -15.46 -0.81 -3.60
C GLU A 200 -16.48 -0.36 -2.55
N LEU A 201 -16.29 0.82 -1.94
CA LEU A 201 -17.07 1.27 -0.78
C LEU A 201 -17.96 2.50 -1.06
N GLN A 202 -17.71 3.22 -2.16
CA GLN A 202 -18.38 4.47 -2.53
C GLN A 202 -18.48 5.51 -1.39
N THR A 203 -17.42 5.68 -0.59
CA THR A 203 -17.43 6.53 0.62
C THR A 203 -17.24 8.03 0.34
N GLY A 204 -16.93 8.39 -0.90
CA GLY A 204 -16.54 9.74 -1.32
C GLY A 204 -15.04 10.00 -1.16
N LEU A 205 -14.58 11.13 -1.68
CA LEU A 205 -13.21 11.60 -1.54
C LEU A 205 -13.09 12.61 -0.40
N GLY A 206 -11.86 12.85 0.07
CA GLY A 206 -11.58 13.90 1.04
C GLY A 206 -11.94 15.27 0.49
N SER A 207 -13.00 15.90 1.01
CA SER A 207 -13.56 17.12 0.39
C SER A 207 -12.59 18.30 0.32
N ASN A 208 -11.84 18.52 1.38
CA ASN A 208 -10.92 19.66 1.51
C ASN A 208 -9.47 19.24 1.28
N ASN A 209 -9.06 18.12 1.87
CA ASN A 209 -7.69 17.62 1.80
C ASN A 209 -7.74 16.14 1.47
N GLY A 210 -6.83 15.69 0.61
CA GLY A 210 -6.73 14.28 0.27
C GLY A 210 -5.63 14.01 -0.74
N CYS A 211 -5.50 12.73 -1.08
CA CYS A 211 -4.66 12.30 -2.18
C CYS A 211 -5.31 11.12 -2.90
N LEU A 212 -4.93 10.93 -4.15
CA LEU A 212 -5.21 9.74 -4.94
C LEU A 212 -3.88 9.14 -5.37
N SER A 213 -3.81 7.82 -5.44
CA SER A 213 -2.66 7.13 -6.03
C SER A 213 -3.12 5.98 -6.91
N LEU A 214 -2.42 5.81 -8.02
CA LEU A 214 -2.63 4.73 -8.98
C LEU A 214 -1.46 3.76 -8.86
N ALA A 215 -1.71 2.47 -8.67
CA ALA A 215 -0.69 1.43 -8.53
C ALA A 215 -0.85 0.35 -9.60
N LYS A 216 0.24 -0.34 -9.94
CA LYS A 216 0.20 -1.43 -10.93
C LYS A 216 -0.73 -2.58 -10.51
N ASN A 217 -0.79 -2.85 -9.21
CA ASN A 217 -1.67 -3.84 -8.61
C ASN A 217 -1.82 -3.60 -7.09
N PRO A 218 -2.70 -4.34 -6.39
CA PRO A 218 -2.94 -4.14 -4.97
C PRO A 218 -1.83 -4.64 -4.03
N GLN A 219 -0.75 -5.20 -4.57
CA GLN A 219 0.35 -5.72 -3.77
C GLN A 219 1.03 -4.59 -3.00
N HIS A 220 1.40 -4.82 -1.75
CA HIS A 220 2.08 -3.80 -0.94
C HIS A 220 3.42 -3.33 -1.55
N SER A 221 4.14 -4.21 -2.26
CA SER A 221 5.39 -3.85 -2.96
C SER A 221 5.19 -3.24 -4.35
N SER A 222 3.93 -2.99 -4.75
CA SER A 222 3.61 -2.49 -6.09
C SER A 222 4.10 -1.06 -6.31
N THR A 223 4.63 -0.80 -7.49
CA THR A 223 5.04 0.54 -7.93
C THR A 223 3.82 1.40 -8.22
N LEU A 224 3.85 2.67 -7.82
CA LEU A 224 2.83 3.64 -8.24
C LEU A 224 3.08 4.07 -9.70
N LEU A 225 1.99 4.41 -10.36
CA LEU A 225 1.92 4.86 -11.75
C LEU A 225 1.74 6.37 -11.83
N ASP A 226 0.91 6.93 -10.95
CA ASP A 226 0.56 8.34 -10.89
C ASP A 226 -0.01 8.65 -9.50
N ALA A 227 0.05 9.91 -9.08
CA ALA A 227 -0.56 10.36 -7.84
C ALA A 227 -0.94 11.84 -7.92
N VAL A 228 -1.90 12.25 -7.10
CA VAL A 228 -2.27 13.66 -6.96
C VAL A 228 -2.63 13.99 -5.52
N VAL A 229 -2.24 15.19 -5.08
CA VAL A 229 -2.48 15.70 -3.72
C VAL A 229 -3.21 17.04 -3.80
N TRP A 230 -4.24 17.21 -2.96
CA TRP A 230 -4.96 18.48 -2.82
C TRP A 230 -5.16 18.86 -1.35
N GLY A 231 -5.30 20.16 -1.10
CA GLY A 231 -5.50 20.72 0.23
C GLY A 231 -6.22 22.06 0.17
N ASN A 232 -6.92 22.46 1.23
CA ASN A 232 -7.70 23.70 1.28
C ASN A 232 -6.89 24.94 1.73
N HIS A 233 -5.56 24.79 1.92
CA HIS A 233 -4.58 25.85 2.25
C HIS A 233 -4.93 26.77 3.43
N SER A 234 -5.96 26.42 4.19
CA SER A 234 -6.50 27.14 5.34
C SER A 234 -6.39 26.32 6.62
N THR A 235 -6.25 25.01 6.49
CA THR A 235 -5.96 24.11 7.60
C THR A 235 -4.53 24.35 8.11
N SER A 236 -4.33 24.33 9.42
CA SER A 236 -3.00 24.50 10.05
C SER A 236 -2.47 23.24 10.75
N THR A 237 -3.34 22.25 10.99
CA THR A 237 -2.95 21.00 11.64
C THR A 237 -2.28 20.04 10.65
N TYR A 238 -1.30 19.27 11.15
CA TYR A 238 -0.54 18.28 10.36
C TYR A 238 0.00 18.85 9.05
N ASP A 239 0.73 19.97 9.14
CA ASP A 239 1.33 20.70 8.00
C ASP A 239 0.30 21.13 6.93
N GLY A 240 -0.93 21.37 7.37
CA GLY A 240 -2.04 21.83 6.54
C GLY A 240 -2.88 20.73 5.91
N PHE A 241 -2.61 19.46 6.20
CA PHE A 241 -3.39 18.33 5.69
C PHE A 241 -4.56 17.93 6.60
N GLY A 242 -4.61 18.40 7.84
CA GLY A 242 -5.74 18.17 8.73
C GLY A 242 -5.73 16.83 9.48
N SER A 243 -5.02 15.81 8.98
CA SER A 243 -4.87 14.53 9.67
C SER A 243 -3.44 13.97 9.57
N LYS A 244 -3.06 13.14 10.55
CA LYS A 244 -1.78 12.43 10.55
C LYS A 244 -1.69 11.43 9.38
N ALA A 245 -2.76 10.68 9.14
CA ALA A 245 -2.83 9.66 8.09
C ALA A 245 -2.58 10.26 6.69
N LEU A 246 -3.19 11.40 6.38
CA LEU A 246 -2.95 12.08 5.11
C LEU A 246 -1.53 12.66 5.02
N LYS A 247 -1.03 13.27 6.10
CA LYS A 247 0.36 13.76 6.14
C LYS A 247 1.37 12.62 5.89
N ASP A 248 1.16 11.46 6.51
CA ASP A 248 2.02 10.29 6.31
C ASP A 248 1.92 9.75 4.88
N SER A 249 0.71 9.72 4.30
CA SER A 249 0.48 9.35 2.90
C SER A 249 1.22 10.28 1.93
N VAL A 250 1.12 11.60 2.12
CA VAL A 250 1.80 12.61 1.29
C VAL A 250 3.33 12.52 1.45
N ASN A 251 3.82 12.30 2.68
CA ASN A 251 5.25 12.06 2.91
C ASN A 251 5.74 10.81 2.15
N SER A 252 4.95 9.74 2.13
CA SER A 252 5.27 8.52 1.38
C SER A 252 5.35 8.78 -0.12
N LEU A 253 4.37 9.50 -0.69
CA LEU A 253 4.38 9.90 -2.10
C LEU A 253 5.60 10.75 -2.45
N TYR A 254 5.95 11.71 -1.59
CA TYR A 254 7.14 12.54 -1.75
C TYR A 254 8.44 11.74 -1.70
N GLN A 255 8.59 10.87 -0.71
CA GLN A 255 9.79 10.03 -0.56
C GLN A 255 9.99 9.07 -1.74
N GLN A 256 8.89 8.62 -2.35
CA GLN A 256 8.92 7.75 -3.54
C GLN A 256 9.04 8.53 -4.85
N GLY A 257 9.02 9.88 -4.82
CA GLY A 257 9.11 10.73 -6.00
C GLY A 257 7.85 10.79 -6.86
N HIS A 258 6.69 10.40 -6.31
CA HIS A 258 5.38 10.48 -6.97
C HIS A 258 4.63 11.78 -6.67
N TRP A 259 5.22 12.66 -5.86
CA TRP A 259 4.76 14.03 -5.67
C TRP A 259 5.96 14.90 -5.26
N GLU A 260 6.08 16.12 -5.76
CA GLU A 260 7.29 16.94 -5.61
C GLU A 260 7.44 17.59 -4.23
N SER A 261 6.36 17.65 -3.44
CA SER A 261 6.31 18.39 -2.18
C SER A 261 5.60 17.59 -1.10
N ASN A 262 6.18 17.52 0.10
CA ASN A 262 5.48 16.96 1.25
C ASN A 262 4.70 17.99 2.08
N SER A 263 4.62 19.23 1.61
CA SER A 263 3.88 20.33 2.25
C SER A 263 2.55 20.61 1.53
N CYS A 264 1.53 21.01 2.30
CA CYS A 264 0.21 21.39 1.76
C CYS A 264 0.31 22.54 0.73
N ASN A 265 1.27 23.45 0.87
CA ASN A 265 1.47 24.53 -0.12
C ASN A 265 1.88 24.02 -1.51
N GLY A 266 2.44 22.80 -1.60
CA GLY A 266 2.75 22.15 -2.88
C GLY A 266 1.67 21.18 -3.34
N SER A 267 0.47 21.24 -2.75
CA SER A 267 -0.73 20.52 -3.19
C SER A 267 -1.65 21.45 -3.99
N ILE A 268 -2.57 20.87 -4.76
CA ILE A 268 -3.58 21.65 -5.48
C ILE A 268 -4.50 22.34 -4.46
N ASP A 269 -4.68 23.65 -4.60
CA ASP A 269 -5.59 24.40 -3.72
C ASP A 269 -7.05 24.03 -4.04
N SER A 270 -7.70 23.36 -3.10
CA SER A 270 -9.06 22.86 -3.19
C SER A 270 -10.12 23.88 -2.78
N THR A 271 -9.72 25.07 -2.34
CA THR A 271 -10.62 26.11 -1.79
C THR A 271 -11.79 26.38 -2.74
N ASN A 272 -11.51 26.46 -4.03
CA ASN A 272 -12.49 26.81 -5.05
C ASN A 272 -13.22 25.62 -5.69
N SER A 273 -12.91 24.39 -5.28
CA SER A 273 -13.62 23.19 -5.73
C SER A 273 -15.04 23.16 -5.15
N THR A 274 -15.99 22.61 -5.92
CA THR A 274 -17.40 22.46 -5.55
C THR A 274 -17.97 21.22 -6.25
N ALA A 275 -19.21 20.82 -5.95
CA ALA A 275 -19.89 19.74 -6.69
C ALA A 275 -19.94 19.94 -8.22
N THR A 276 -19.77 21.17 -8.71
CA THR A 276 -19.84 21.53 -10.14
C THR A 276 -18.51 21.97 -10.73
N ARG A 277 -17.41 21.81 -9.97
CA ARG A 277 -16.05 22.16 -10.39
C ARG A 277 -15.12 21.01 -10.05
N SER A 278 -14.49 20.43 -11.07
CA SER A 278 -13.48 19.39 -10.96
C SER A 278 -12.08 19.97 -11.07
N PHE A 279 -11.10 19.19 -10.61
CA PHE A 279 -9.69 19.39 -10.86
C PHE A 279 -9.34 18.69 -12.16
N CYS A 280 -8.71 19.40 -13.08
CA CYS A 280 -8.32 18.91 -14.39
C CYS A 280 -6.81 19.00 -14.55
N ARG A 281 -6.21 17.96 -15.11
CA ARG A 281 -4.82 18.00 -15.57
C ARG A 281 -4.73 18.83 -16.85
N ASP A 282 -3.73 19.71 -16.95
CA ASP A 282 -3.55 20.66 -18.05
C ASP A 282 -2.96 20.03 -19.31
N SER A 283 -2.18 18.97 -19.12
CA SER A 283 -1.65 18.20 -20.23
C SER A 283 -1.57 16.73 -19.84
N LEU A 284 -1.51 15.84 -20.82
CA LEU A 284 -1.28 14.41 -20.60
C LEU A 284 0.19 14.11 -20.30
N ARG A 285 0.77 14.90 -19.39
CA ARG A 285 2.13 14.78 -18.89
C ARG A 285 2.07 14.83 -17.38
N ASP A 286 2.87 13.98 -16.76
CA ASP A 286 3.05 13.96 -15.33
C ASP A 286 4.38 14.62 -14.93
N THR A 287 4.25 15.63 -14.09
CA THR A 287 5.33 16.38 -13.47
C THR A 287 5.39 16.16 -11.96
N ASN A 288 4.48 15.33 -11.40
CA ASN A 288 4.33 15.09 -9.98
C ASN A 288 4.09 16.38 -9.18
N SER A 289 3.44 17.39 -9.77
CA SER A 289 3.33 18.74 -9.21
C SER A 289 1.90 19.26 -9.31
N HIS A 290 1.50 20.10 -8.35
CA HIS A 290 0.25 20.86 -8.46
C HIS A 290 0.20 21.79 -9.69
N ALA A 291 1.35 22.16 -10.27
CA ALA A 291 1.44 23.11 -11.38
C ALA A 291 0.80 22.62 -12.69
N GLU A 292 0.62 21.31 -12.83
CA GLU A 292 -0.06 20.71 -14.00
C GLU A 292 -1.59 20.64 -13.82
N TRP A 293 -2.14 21.18 -12.74
CA TRP A 293 -3.56 21.09 -12.41
C TRP A 293 -4.23 22.46 -12.37
N TYR A 294 -5.51 22.49 -12.71
CA TYR A 294 -6.38 23.65 -12.53
C TYR A 294 -7.79 23.20 -12.14
N ILE A 295 -8.55 24.13 -11.57
CA ILE A 295 -9.98 23.91 -11.31
C ILE A 295 -10.77 24.41 -12.51
N CYS A 296 -11.65 23.57 -13.05
CA CYS A 296 -12.52 23.95 -14.16
C CYS A 296 -13.58 24.97 -13.72
N ALA A 297 -14.12 25.73 -14.66
CA ALA A 297 -15.25 26.61 -14.43
C ALA A 297 -16.49 25.81 -13.99
N THR A 298 -17.44 26.49 -13.36
CA THR A 298 -18.70 25.89 -12.91
C THR A 298 -19.45 25.22 -14.07
N LYS A 299 -19.84 23.94 -13.88
CA LYS A 299 -20.51 23.09 -14.88
C LYS A 299 -19.68 22.80 -16.14
N ALA A 300 -18.35 22.94 -16.05
CA ALA A 300 -17.43 22.65 -17.13
C ALA A 300 -16.66 21.34 -16.93
N ALA A 301 -17.09 20.46 -16.02
CA ALA A 301 -16.52 19.13 -15.85
C ALA A 301 -16.75 18.28 -17.10
N THR A 302 -15.78 17.44 -17.47
CA THR A 302 -15.68 16.80 -18.78
C THR A 302 -15.42 15.30 -18.72
N PHE A 303 -15.78 14.65 -17.61
CA PHE A 303 -15.70 13.20 -17.45
C PHE A 303 -16.20 12.43 -18.70
N GLY A 304 -15.35 11.54 -19.21
CA GLY A 304 -15.51 10.77 -20.45
C GLY A 304 -14.88 11.41 -21.69
N TYR A 305 -14.37 12.64 -21.60
CA TYR A 305 -13.93 13.44 -22.74
C TYR A 305 -12.66 14.24 -22.43
N ALA A 306 -12.16 15.00 -23.41
CA ALA A 306 -11.03 15.89 -23.21
C ALA A 306 -11.37 17.01 -22.21
N ASN A 307 -10.41 17.30 -21.31
CA ASN A 307 -10.55 18.32 -20.26
C ASN A 307 -10.97 19.69 -20.82
N SER A 308 -11.91 20.31 -20.13
CA SER A 308 -12.39 21.65 -20.49
C SER A 308 -11.32 22.73 -20.33
N VAL A 309 -11.12 23.54 -21.37
CA VAL A 309 -10.22 24.70 -21.33
C VAL A 309 -10.75 25.88 -20.51
N LEU A 310 -12.01 25.82 -20.06
CA LEU A 310 -12.63 26.87 -19.25
C LEU A 310 -12.20 26.73 -17.80
N ARG A 311 -11.29 27.60 -17.35
CA ARG A 311 -10.74 27.60 -15.99
C ARG A 311 -11.54 28.50 -15.06
N HIS A 312 -11.58 28.14 -13.78
CA HIS A 312 -12.03 29.05 -12.74
C HIS A 312 -10.98 30.14 -12.51
N ILE A 313 -11.44 31.40 -12.47
CA ILE A 313 -10.65 32.61 -12.18
C ILE A 313 -10.81 32.97 -10.72
#